data_AF-A0A2V7STG3-F1
#
_entry.id   AF-A0A2V7STG3-F1
#
_cell.length_a   1.000
_cell.length_b   1.000
_cell.length_c   1.000
_cell.angle_alpha   90.00
_cell.angle_beta   90.00
_cell.angle_gamma   90.00
#
_symmetry.space_group_name_H-M   'P 1'
#
loop_
_entity.id
_entity.type
_entity.pdbx_description
1 polymer ?
#
loop_
_entity_poly.entity_id
_entity_poly.type
_entity_poly.pdbx_seq_one_letter_code
_entity_poly.pdbx_strand_id
1 'polypeptide(L)'
;MATPVRPPGACRSRAAGYRGRPGCGSPSPMATPRPKLEPRISGEARVERRIKQIMADVLDLNPKSVDDSTCQDRVAAWDSLNHIQLVLALEQEFAVSFEVGEIEAMLSYPDIRQVLERKLHA
;
A
#
# COMPACT_ATOMS: atom_id res chain seq x y z
N MET A 1 56.77 5.39 -26.60
CA MET A 1 55.97 5.14 -25.38
C MET A 1 56.38 3.77 -24.84
N ALA A 2 57.14 3.78 -23.74
CA ALA A 2 57.89 2.65 -23.23
C ALA A 2 57.01 1.70 -22.38
N THR A 3 57.23 0.40 -22.55
CA THR A 3 56.59 -0.72 -21.84
C THR A 3 56.97 -0.74 -20.35
N PRO A 4 56.04 -1.05 -19.43
CA PRO A 4 56.40 -1.26 -18.02
C PRO A 4 56.92 -2.69 -17.79
N VAL A 5 58.13 -2.76 -17.26
CA VAL A 5 58.80 -3.95 -16.72
C VAL A 5 58.28 -4.25 -15.30
N ARG A 6 57.96 -5.51 -15.01
CA ARG A 6 57.57 -6.02 -13.67
C ARG A 6 58.83 -6.41 -12.89
N PRO A 7 58.98 -6.03 -11.60
CA PRO A 7 60.01 -6.61 -10.75
C PRO A 7 59.55 -7.94 -10.10
N PRO A 8 60.49 -8.86 -9.79
CA PRO A 8 60.19 -10.17 -9.22
C PRO A 8 60.18 -10.17 -7.68
N GLY A 9 59.18 -10.87 -7.13
CA GLY A 9 59.28 -11.76 -5.97
C GLY A 9 59.85 -11.25 -4.64
N ALA A 10 58.99 -11.21 -3.62
CA ALA A 10 59.39 -11.63 -2.28
C ALA A 10 58.22 -12.39 -1.60
N CYS A 11 58.26 -13.72 -1.71
CA CYS A 11 57.62 -14.59 -0.75
C CYS A 11 58.34 -14.44 0.59
N ARG A 12 57.60 -14.33 1.70
CA ARG A 12 57.93 -15.05 2.94
C ARG A 12 56.77 -15.05 3.93
N SER A 13 56.52 -16.26 4.40
CA SER A 13 55.49 -16.70 5.34
C SER A 13 55.78 -16.26 6.77
N ARG A 14 54.73 -16.18 7.61
CA ARG A 14 54.41 -17.16 8.68
C ARG A 14 53.80 -16.50 9.93
N ALA A 15 52.56 -16.90 10.19
CA ALA A 15 51.85 -17.12 11.46
C ALA A 15 52.18 -16.27 12.72
N ALA A 16 51.17 -15.56 13.22
CA ALA A 16 50.94 -15.38 14.65
C ALA A 16 49.46 -15.68 14.94
N GLY A 17 49.21 -16.55 15.92
CA GLY A 17 47.90 -17.16 16.14
C GLY A 17 46.95 -16.33 17.00
N TYR A 18 45.68 -16.70 16.94
CA TYR A 18 44.65 -16.29 17.89
C TYR A 18 43.84 -17.53 18.27
N ARG A 19 43.87 -17.82 19.57
CA ARG A 19 43.08 -18.84 20.26
C ARG A 19 41.59 -18.47 20.23
N GLY A 20 40.74 -19.49 20.21
CA GLY A 20 39.59 -19.60 21.12
C GLY A 20 38.27 -18.91 20.74
N ARG A 21 37.32 -19.74 20.29
CA ARG A 21 35.83 -19.63 20.26
C ARG A 21 35.17 -18.98 21.51
N PRO A 22 33.83 -18.75 21.58
CA PRO A 22 32.74 -18.89 20.58
C PRO A 22 31.73 -17.70 20.56
N GLY A 23 30.79 -17.66 19.62
CA GLY A 23 29.52 -16.95 19.83
C GLY A 23 28.93 -16.27 18.60
N CYS A 24 27.64 -16.57 18.36
CA CYS A 24 26.74 -16.02 17.36
C CYS A 24 26.99 -14.58 16.93
N GLY A 25 26.95 -14.37 15.61
CA GLY A 25 26.80 -13.07 15.00
C GLY A 25 26.29 -13.23 13.58
N SER A 26 25.14 -13.88 13.41
CA SER A 26 24.39 -13.81 12.15
C SER A 26 24.13 -12.34 11.83
N PRO A 27 24.56 -11.78 10.69
CA PRO A 27 23.90 -10.59 10.20
C PRO A 27 22.53 -11.02 9.72
N SER A 28 21.52 -10.64 10.49
CA SER A 28 20.10 -10.90 10.23
C SER A 28 19.73 -10.62 8.77
N PRO A 29 18.85 -11.43 8.15
CA PRO A 29 18.21 -11.03 6.91
C PRO A 29 17.45 -9.74 7.16
N MET A 30 17.50 -8.83 6.19
CA MET A 30 16.76 -7.57 6.19
C MET A 30 15.28 -7.83 6.52
N ALA A 31 14.92 -7.62 7.78
CA ALA A 31 13.55 -7.55 8.22
C ALA A 31 13.03 -6.18 7.77
N THR A 32 12.60 -6.08 6.53
CA THR A 32 11.62 -5.05 6.18
C THR A 32 10.44 -5.27 7.11
N PRO A 33 9.99 -4.26 7.89
CA PRO A 33 8.77 -4.40 8.67
C PRO A 33 7.64 -4.62 7.68
N ARG A 34 7.22 -5.87 7.54
CA ARG A 34 5.93 -6.22 6.92
C ARG A 34 4.89 -5.37 7.66
N PRO A 35 4.12 -4.49 7.00
CA PRO A 35 3.07 -3.75 7.68
C PRO A 35 2.09 -4.79 8.24
N LYS A 36 2.15 -5.00 9.55
CA LYS A 36 1.29 -5.93 10.27
C LYS A 36 -0.09 -5.31 10.36
N LEU A 37 -0.90 -5.47 9.32
CA LEU A 37 -2.34 -5.38 9.40
C LEU A 37 -2.95 -6.50 8.57
N GLU A 38 -2.96 -7.69 9.15
CA GLU A 38 -4.00 -8.68 8.84
C GLU A 38 -4.96 -8.68 10.01
N PRO A 39 -5.97 -7.79 10.04
CA PRO A 39 -7.02 -7.92 11.01
C PRO A 39 -7.88 -9.10 10.57
N ARG A 40 -8.10 -10.02 11.51
CA ARG A 40 -9.07 -11.12 11.47
C ARG A 40 -10.47 -10.49 11.36
N ILE A 41 -10.90 -10.08 10.17
CA ILE A 41 -12.08 -9.21 10.06
C ILE A 41 -13.40 -10.00 9.89
N SER A 42 -14.31 -9.77 10.84
CA SER A 42 -15.75 -9.86 10.65
C SER A 42 -16.20 -9.03 9.43
N GLY A 43 -17.18 -9.52 8.67
CA GLY A 43 -17.47 -9.12 7.29
C GLY A 43 -17.62 -7.62 6.99
N GLU A 44 -18.12 -6.81 7.93
CA GLU A 44 -18.29 -5.35 7.75
C GLU A 44 -16.97 -4.62 7.45
N ALA A 45 -15.90 -4.98 8.17
CA ALA A 45 -14.59 -4.37 7.94
C ALA A 45 -13.94 -4.80 6.60
N ARG A 46 -14.51 -5.78 5.88
CA ARG A 46 -14.07 -6.15 4.52
C ARG A 46 -14.58 -5.15 3.49
N VAL A 47 -15.85 -4.77 3.61
CA VAL A 47 -16.51 -3.82 2.70
C VAL A 47 -15.85 -2.46 2.81
N GLU A 48 -15.72 -1.93 4.04
CA GLU A 48 -15.04 -0.65 4.30
C GLU A 48 -13.62 -0.63 3.74
N ARG A 49 -12.85 -1.70 3.99
CA ARG A 49 -11.49 -1.82 3.45
C ARG A 49 -11.49 -1.76 1.93
N ARG A 50 -12.45 -2.41 1.27
CA ARG A 50 -12.52 -2.43 -0.19
C ARG A 50 -12.87 -1.06 -0.76
N ILE A 51 -13.83 -0.34 -0.15
CA ILE A 51 -14.14 1.05 -0.50
C ILE A 51 -12.89 1.93 -0.38
N LYS A 52 -12.17 1.84 0.75
CA LYS A 52 -10.93 2.60 0.97
C LYS A 52 -9.84 2.26 -0.06
N GLN A 53 -9.74 1.01 -0.49
CA GLN A 53 -8.81 0.60 -1.56
C GLN A 53 -9.20 1.22 -2.91
N ILE A 54 -10.48 1.19 -3.27
CA ILE A 54 -10.95 1.76 -4.55
C ILE A 54 -10.76 3.27 -4.57
N MET A 55 -11.11 3.97 -3.48
CA MET A 55 -10.86 5.40 -3.37
C MET A 55 -9.38 5.74 -3.46
N ALA A 56 -8.51 4.93 -2.84
CA ALA A 56 -7.07 5.10 -2.94
C ALA A 56 -6.55 4.94 -4.37
N ASP A 57 -7.06 3.94 -5.11
CA ASP A 57 -6.66 3.66 -6.49
C ASP A 57 -7.08 4.78 -7.46
N VAL A 58 -8.33 5.25 -7.32
CA VAL A 58 -8.90 6.28 -8.21
C VAL A 58 -8.38 7.68 -7.89
N LEU A 59 -8.22 8.01 -6.60
CA LEU A 59 -7.81 9.35 -6.15
C LEU A 59 -6.30 9.48 -5.94
N ASP A 60 -5.53 8.43 -6.26
CA ASP A 60 -4.09 8.31 -5.99
C ASP A 60 -3.73 8.66 -4.53
N LEU A 61 -4.53 8.16 -3.59
CA LEU A 61 -4.39 8.40 -2.16
C LEU A 61 -3.89 7.15 -1.42
N ASN A 62 -3.39 7.35 -0.20
CA ASN A 62 -3.11 6.24 0.69
C ASN A 62 -4.44 5.71 1.29
N PRO A 63 -4.75 4.40 1.19
CA PRO A 63 -5.98 3.82 1.74
C PRO A 63 -6.11 3.98 3.26
N LYS A 64 -5.00 4.22 3.97
CA LYS A 64 -5.01 4.52 5.41
C LYS A 64 -5.37 5.97 5.73
N SER A 65 -5.28 6.87 4.77
CA SER A 65 -5.64 8.28 4.92
C SER A 65 -7.11 8.56 4.61
N VAL A 66 -7.83 7.57 4.07
CA VAL A 66 -9.28 7.67 3.79
C VAL A 66 -10.07 7.42 5.07
N ASP A 67 -10.84 8.42 5.46
CA ASP A 67 -11.61 8.47 6.71
C ASP A 67 -12.95 9.20 6.49
N ASP A 68 -13.78 9.35 7.53
CA ASP A 68 -15.09 9.99 7.45
C ASP A 68 -15.02 11.48 7.08
N SER A 69 -13.83 12.09 7.23
CA SER A 69 -13.55 13.45 6.79
C SER A 69 -13.20 13.56 5.29
N THR A 70 -13.04 12.43 4.59
CA THR A 70 -12.67 12.42 3.17
C THR A 70 -13.88 12.78 2.32
N CYS A 71 -13.85 13.96 1.72
CA CYS A 71 -14.88 14.49 0.83
C CYS A 71 -14.24 15.17 -0.39
N GLN A 72 -15.06 15.43 -1.40
CA GLN A 72 -14.62 16.10 -2.63
C GLN A 72 -13.93 17.45 -2.37
N ASP A 73 -14.38 18.19 -1.35
CA ASP A 73 -13.78 19.48 -0.97
C ASP A 73 -12.36 19.35 -0.38
N ARG A 74 -12.08 18.25 0.33
CA ARG A 74 -10.77 18.00 0.93
C ARG A 74 -9.76 17.35 0.00
N VAL A 75 -10.23 16.59 -0.99
CA VAL A 75 -9.37 15.83 -1.89
C VAL A 75 -9.32 16.55 -3.23
N ALA A 76 -8.22 17.25 -3.50
CA ALA A 76 -8.05 17.96 -4.76
C ALA A 76 -8.05 17.04 -6.00
N ALA A 77 -7.67 15.77 -5.84
CA ALA A 77 -7.75 14.77 -6.90
C ALA A 77 -9.21 14.35 -7.19
N TRP A 78 -10.16 14.66 -6.33
CA TRP A 78 -11.56 14.29 -6.51
C TRP A 78 -12.26 15.34 -7.38
N ASP A 79 -12.09 15.18 -8.70
CA ASP A 79 -12.79 15.97 -9.72
C ASP A 79 -14.02 15.22 -10.26
N SER A 80 -14.77 15.82 -11.19
CA SER A 80 -15.91 15.20 -11.87
C SER A 80 -15.53 13.88 -12.57
N LEU A 81 -14.37 13.84 -13.24
CA LEU A 81 -13.90 12.61 -13.90
C LEU A 81 -13.63 11.50 -12.90
N ASN A 82 -12.85 11.78 -11.85
CA ASN A 82 -12.47 10.80 -10.84
C ASN A 82 -13.68 10.37 -10.00
N HIS A 83 -14.67 11.24 -9.80
CA HIS A 83 -15.93 10.88 -9.16
C HIS A 83 -16.68 9.81 -9.96
N ILE A 84 -16.82 9.99 -11.29
CA ILE A 84 -17.46 8.97 -12.15
C ILE A 84 -16.65 7.68 -12.15
N GLN A 85 -15.32 7.75 -12.26
CA GLN A 85 -14.46 6.56 -12.21
C GLN A 85 -14.58 5.81 -10.88
N LEU A 86 -14.72 6.54 -9.77
CA LEU A 86 -14.92 5.97 -8.45
C LEU A 86 -16.23 5.18 -8.39
N VAL A 87 -17.32 5.79 -8.84
CA VAL A 87 -18.62 5.11 -8.90
C VAL A 87 -18.55 3.85 -9.76
N LEU A 88 -17.99 3.95 -10.97
CA LEU A 88 -17.85 2.79 -11.86
C LEU A 88 -17.05 1.67 -11.22
N ALA A 89 -15.94 1.99 -10.54
CA ALA A 89 -15.13 0.99 -9.84
C ALA A 89 -15.90 0.31 -8.70
N LEU A 90 -16.76 1.06 -7.98
CA LEU A 90 -17.62 0.50 -6.94
C LEU A 90 -18.72 -0.40 -7.53
N GLU A 91 -19.36 0.02 -8.63
CA GLU A 91 -20.37 -0.80 -9.33
C GLU A 91 -19.78 -2.13 -9.79
N GLN A 92 -18.60 -2.10 -10.41
CA GLN A 92 -17.92 -3.30 -10.88
C GLN A 92 -17.48 -4.22 -9.74
N GLU A 93 -16.96 -3.65 -8.64
CA GLU A 93 -16.45 -4.46 -7.52
C GLU A 93 -17.58 -5.12 -6.71
N PHE A 94 -18.66 -4.38 -6.44
CA PHE A 94 -19.77 -4.86 -5.63
C PHE A 94 -20.91 -5.44 -6.46
N ALA A 95 -20.81 -5.42 -7.79
CA ALA A 95 -21.86 -5.82 -8.72
C ALA A 95 -23.21 -5.13 -8.45
N VAL A 96 -23.16 -3.85 -8.09
CA VAL A 96 -24.33 -3.00 -7.81
C VAL A 96 -24.51 -1.96 -8.93
N SER A 97 -25.69 -1.36 -9.02
CA SER A 97 -25.96 -0.24 -9.93
C SER A 97 -26.48 0.95 -9.14
N PHE A 98 -25.89 2.13 -9.39
CA PHE A 98 -26.29 3.38 -8.75
C PHE A 98 -27.11 4.23 -9.72
N GLU A 99 -28.17 4.86 -9.23
CA GLU A 99 -28.87 5.88 -9.99
C GLU A 99 -28.10 7.20 -10.01
N VAL A 100 -28.32 8.01 -11.04
CA VAL A 100 -27.65 9.31 -11.21
C VAL A 100 -27.81 10.20 -9.97
N GLY A 101 -29.00 10.21 -9.35
CA GLY A 101 -29.21 10.98 -8.12
C GLY A 101 -28.43 10.46 -6.90
N GLU A 102 -28.14 9.16 -6.85
CA GLU A 102 -27.26 8.59 -5.80
C GLU A 102 -25.81 8.99 -6.05
N ILE A 103 -25.38 8.97 -7.32
CA ILE A 103 -24.04 9.40 -7.75
C ILE A 103 -23.79 10.86 -7.33
N GLU A 104 -24.73 11.75 -7.65
CA GLU A 104 -24.64 13.17 -7.28
C GLU A 104 -24.62 13.42 -5.76
N ALA A 105 -25.20 12.52 -4.96
CA ALA A 105 -25.17 12.60 -3.50
C ALA A 105 -23.85 12.06 -2.90
N MET A 106 -23.15 11.16 -3.60
CA MET A 106 -21.94 10.47 -3.14
C MET A 106 -20.66 11.33 -3.17
N LEU A 107 -20.70 12.48 -2.50
CA LEU A 107 -19.61 13.48 -2.48
C LEU A 107 -18.62 13.28 -1.31
N SER A 108 -18.85 12.26 -0.48
CA SER A 108 -18.07 11.97 0.71
C SER A 108 -18.01 10.47 1.00
N TYR A 109 -16.93 10.02 1.64
CA TYR A 109 -16.76 8.64 2.08
C TYR A 109 -17.96 8.07 2.88
N PRO A 110 -18.51 8.76 3.91
CA PRO A 110 -19.65 8.24 4.66
C PRO A 110 -20.91 8.08 3.80
N ASP A 111 -21.08 8.93 2.77
CA ASP A 111 -22.22 8.87 1.86
C ASP A 111 -22.15 7.61 0.98
N ILE A 112 -20.98 7.39 0.37
CA ILE A 112 -20.68 6.18 -0.42
C ILE A 112 -20.91 4.92 0.40
N ARG A 113 -20.40 4.90 1.64
CA ARG A 113 -20.61 3.77 2.56
C ARG A 113 -22.10 3.51 2.79
N GLN A 114 -22.86 4.56 3.10
CA GLN A 114 -24.28 4.44 3.40
C GLN A 114 -25.08 3.92 2.18
N VAL A 115 -24.79 4.42 0.98
CA VAL A 115 -25.44 3.96 -0.25
C VAL A 115 -25.11 2.48 -0.51
N LEU A 116 -23.86 2.07 -0.35
CA LEU A 116 -23.44 0.67 -0.49
C LEU A 116 -24.09 -0.25 0.55
N GLU A 117 -24.14 0.16 1.81
CA GLU A 117 -24.83 -0.60 2.87
C GLU A 117 -26.32 -0.77 2.54
N ARG A 118 -26.97 0.26 2.01
CA ARG A 118 -28.36 0.13 1.54
C ARG A 118 -28.50 -0.88 0.40
N LYS A 119 -27.60 -0.88 -0.57
CA LYS A 119 -27.65 -1.80 -1.73
C LYS A 119 -27.32 -3.26 -1.34
N LEU A 120 -26.43 -3.47 -0.36
CA LEU A 120 -26.05 -4.81 0.10
C LEU A 120 -27.09 -5.46 1.02
N HIS A 121 -27.92 -4.65 1.66
CA HIS A 121 -28.98 -5.10 2.57
C HIS A 121 -30.39 -5.03 1.96
N ALA A 122 -30.53 -4.57 0.72
CA ALA A 122 -31.77 -4.55 -0.06
C ALA A 122 -31.96 -5.87 -0.83
#